data_AF-A0A7S0Z678-F1
#
_entry.id   AF-A0A7S0Z678-F1
#
_cell.length_a   1.000
_cell.length_b   1.000
_cell.length_c   1.000
_cell.angle_alpha   90.00
_cell.angle_beta   90.00
_cell.angle_gamma   90.00
#
_symmetry.space_group_name_H-M   'P 1'
#
loop_
_entity.id
_entity.type
_entity.pdbx_description
1 polymer ?
#
loop_
_entity_poly.entity_id
_entity_poly.type
_entity_poly.pdbx_seq_one_letter_code
_entity_poly.pdbx_strand_id
1 'polypeptide(L)'
;TNPAFGKCIVRINVTRRHRQTIQYILPQHAERATQAELLVIDEAAAIPLPTVKALLGPYLVFLCSTINGYEGTGRALSIKLIGNLRKEAATSQQANKDGKLATGGSRLLREVALQEPVRYAPGDRIEKWLNDLLCLDAADALSPLIGTLPPPSACELYEVSRDTLFSAHAAGELFLKRMMALYVSSHYRNTPNDLQLMSDAPAHRLFVLLAPVDETSSTLPEVLCVVQVALEGAISQKSAHATLAAGLSPQGDLIPWTMASQFQDEGFPSFTGVRIVRIAVHPDLPRQGYGSRAMQLIHDYYEGKLTD
;
A
#
# COMPACT_ATOMS: atom_id res chain seq x y z
N THR A 1 5.47 -13.80 33.99
CA THR A 1 4.40 -13.40 33.07
C THR A 1 4.29 -11.90 33.10
N ASN A 2 4.38 -11.22 31.96
CA ASN A 2 4.13 -9.77 31.91
C ASN A 2 2.61 -9.58 31.71
N PRO A 3 1.90 -8.87 32.61
CA PRO A 3 0.45 -8.70 32.57
C PRO A 3 -0.07 -8.04 31.27
N ALA A 4 0.79 -7.30 30.55
CA ALA A 4 0.47 -6.71 29.24
C ALA A 4 0.23 -7.76 28.13
N PHE A 5 0.67 -9.00 28.31
CA PHE A 5 0.60 -10.07 27.30
C PHE A 5 -0.48 -11.12 27.58
N GLY A 6 -1.45 -10.86 28.46
CA GLY A 6 -2.66 -11.70 28.60
C GLY A 6 -2.43 -13.21 28.59
N LYS A 7 -1.78 -13.77 29.62
CA LYS A 7 -1.41 -15.21 29.73
C LYS A 7 -0.57 -15.79 28.58
N CYS A 8 -0.05 -15.01 27.64
CA CYS A 8 0.77 -15.54 26.56
C CYS A 8 2.13 -16.06 27.06
N ILE A 9 2.58 -17.16 26.46
CA ILE A 9 3.88 -17.76 26.72
C ILE A 9 4.94 -16.94 25.98
N VAL A 10 5.76 -16.20 26.73
CA VAL A 10 6.78 -15.30 26.16
C VAL A 10 8.14 -15.99 26.02
N ARG A 11 8.40 -17.04 26.79
CA ARG A 11 9.68 -17.77 26.77
C ARG A 11 9.46 -19.24 27.09
N ILE A 12 10.07 -20.11 26.29
CA ILE A 12 10.09 -21.56 26.45
C ILE A 12 11.56 -21.99 26.50
N ASN A 13 11.93 -22.74 27.54
CA ASN A 13 13.23 -23.39 27.62
C ASN A 13 13.04 -24.88 27.35
N VAL A 14 13.70 -25.40 26.31
CA VAL A 14 13.71 -26.83 25.99
C VAL A 14 15.07 -27.40 26.37
N THR A 15 15.10 -28.37 27.28
CA THR A 15 16.31 -29.02 27.77
C THR A 15 16.26 -30.51 27.47
N ARG A 16 16.48 -30.89 26.20
CA ARG A 16 16.59 -32.31 25.79
C ARG A 16 18.05 -32.77 25.67
N ARG A 17 18.80 -32.23 24.69
CA ARG A 17 20.24 -32.54 24.50
C ARG A 17 21.15 -31.36 24.85
N HIS A 18 20.70 -30.14 24.59
CA HIS A 18 21.29 -28.88 25.04
C HIS A 18 20.16 -27.91 25.37
N ARG A 19 20.45 -26.83 26.10
CA ARG A 19 19.45 -25.82 26.46
C ARG A 19 19.14 -24.94 25.26
N GLN A 20 17.91 -25.01 24.77
CA GLN A 20 17.38 -24.13 23.74
C GLN A 20 16.38 -23.16 24.37
N THR A 21 16.49 -21.88 24.04
CA THR A 21 15.58 -20.84 24.56
C THR A 21 14.82 -20.26 23.38
N ILE A 22 13.51 -20.49 23.33
CA ILE A 22 12.61 -19.83 22.39
C ILE A 22 12.02 -18.64 23.14
N GLN A 23 12.16 -17.44 22.57
CA GLN A 23 11.66 -16.23 23.20
C GLN A 23 10.93 -15.38 22.18
N TYR A 24 9.75 -14.92 22.55
CA TYR A 24 9.03 -13.88 21.83
C TYR A 24 9.61 -12.51 22.20
N ILE A 25 9.86 -11.69 21.18
CA ILE A 25 10.31 -10.31 21.32
C ILE A 25 9.39 -9.41 20.53
N LEU A 26 9.15 -8.21 21.05
CA LEU A 26 8.47 -7.17 20.27
C LEU A 26 9.46 -6.59 19.25
N PRO A 27 9.02 -6.21 18.04
CA PRO A 27 9.89 -5.63 17.00
C PRO A 27 10.67 -4.39 17.46
N GLN A 28 10.11 -3.63 18.41
CA GLN A 28 10.72 -2.43 18.97
C GLN A 28 11.99 -2.72 19.80
N HIS A 29 12.14 -3.95 20.31
CA HIS A 29 13.25 -4.34 21.20
C HIS A 29 14.32 -5.15 20.46
N ALA A 30 14.80 -4.64 19.32
CA ALA A 30 15.78 -5.30 18.47
C ALA A 30 17.10 -5.65 19.21
N GLU A 31 17.47 -4.87 20.22
CA GLU A 31 18.65 -5.12 21.07
C GLU A 31 18.63 -6.51 21.72
N ARG A 32 17.45 -7.02 22.07
CA ARG A 32 17.30 -8.35 22.68
C ARG A 32 17.53 -9.49 21.69
N ALA A 33 17.45 -9.22 20.39
CA ALA A 33 17.74 -10.19 19.34
C ALA A 33 19.25 -10.37 19.10
N THR A 34 20.12 -9.49 19.63
CA THR A 34 21.58 -9.58 19.41
C THR A 34 22.21 -10.87 19.92
N GLN A 35 21.62 -11.49 20.94
CA GLN A 35 22.06 -12.77 21.50
C GLN A 35 21.44 -13.97 20.78
N ALA A 36 20.57 -13.77 19.80
CA ALA A 36 19.91 -14.84 19.07
C ALA A 36 20.83 -15.39 17.97
N GLU A 37 20.80 -16.70 17.79
CA GLU A 37 21.45 -17.38 16.65
C GLU A 37 20.54 -17.41 15.41
N LEU A 38 19.22 -17.44 15.65
CA LEU A 38 18.17 -17.47 14.64
C LEU A 38 17.03 -16.52 15.07
N LEU A 39 16.65 -15.62 14.16
CA LEU A 39 15.47 -14.77 14.30
C LEU A 39 14.43 -15.14 13.23
N VAL A 40 13.19 -15.36 13.65
CA VAL A 40 12.05 -15.55 12.74
C VAL A 40 11.12 -14.37 12.91
N ILE A 41 10.87 -13.65 11.82
CA ILE A 41 9.95 -12.51 11.76
C ILE A 41 8.75 -12.95 10.93
N ASP A 42 7.61 -13.11 11.59
CA ASP A 42 6.35 -13.37 10.92
C ASP A 42 5.66 -12.06 10.52
N GLU A 43 4.94 -12.08 9.40
CA GLU A 43 4.32 -10.92 8.75
C GLU A 43 5.22 -9.67 8.70
N ALA A 44 6.43 -9.83 8.18
CA ALA A 44 7.42 -8.77 8.11
C ALA A 44 6.92 -7.52 7.34
N ALA A 45 5.96 -7.68 6.40
CA ALA A 45 5.37 -6.58 5.64
C ALA A 45 4.49 -5.64 6.46
N ALA A 46 3.97 -6.10 7.60
CA ALA A 46 3.24 -5.25 8.52
C ALA A 46 4.19 -4.37 9.38
N ILE A 47 5.49 -4.68 9.44
CA ILE A 47 6.47 -3.97 10.26
C ILE A 47 7.21 -2.87 9.46
N PRO A 48 7.29 -1.63 9.98
CA PRO A 48 7.97 -0.54 9.28
C PRO A 48 9.41 -0.91 8.89
N LEU A 49 9.82 -0.55 7.66
CA LEU A 49 11.15 -0.87 7.12
C LEU A 49 12.32 -0.53 8.07
N PRO A 50 12.35 0.65 8.74
CA PRO A 50 13.45 0.96 9.66
C PRO A 50 13.57 -0.05 10.81
N THR A 51 12.43 -0.49 11.34
CA THR A 51 12.37 -1.50 12.41
C THR A 51 12.81 -2.86 11.90
N VAL A 52 12.37 -3.28 10.71
CA VAL A 52 12.83 -4.53 10.08
C VAL A 52 14.35 -4.50 9.87
N LYS A 53 14.89 -3.39 9.34
CA LYS A 53 16.34 -3.23 9.14
C LYS A 53 17.12 -3.31 10.45
N ALA A 54 16.61 -2.75 11.54
CA ALA A 54 17.23 -2.85 12.86
C ALA A 54 17.24 -4.29 13.41
N LEU A 55 16.24 -5.10 13.05
CA LEU A 55 16.15 -6.52 13.39
C LEU A 55 17.02 -7.42 12.50
N LEU A 56 17.49 -6.93 11.35
CA LEU A 56 18.45 -7.66 10.53
C LEU A 56 19.84 -7.54 11.15
N GLY A 57 20.18 -8.46 12.06
CA GLY A 57 21.50 -8.57 12.70
C GLY A 57 22.51 -9.45 11.96
N PRO A 58 23.64 -9.83 12.59
CA PRO A 58 24.66 -10.71 12.01
C PRO A 58 24.29 -12.21 12.04
N TYR A 59 23.13 -12.55 12.59
CA TYR A 59 22.61 -13.92 12.73
C TYR A 59 21.70 -14.32 11.55
N LEU A 60 21.26 -15.59 11.53
CA LEU A 60 20.33 -16.08 10.53
C LEU A 60 18.94 -15.47 10.76
N VAL A 61 18.32 -14.94 9.71
CA VAL A 61 16.97 -14.34 9.77
C VAL A 61 16.05 -15.02 8.76
N PHE A 62 14.90 -15.49 9.23
CA PHE A 62 13.78 -15.85 8.37
C PHE A 62 12.74 -14.73 8.38
N LEU A 63 12.37 -14.27 7.19
CA LEU A 63 11.32 -13.29 6.98
C LEU A 63 10.14 -14.01 6.32
N CYS A 64 9.01 -14.05 7.00
CA CYS A 64 7.75 -14.54 6.46
C CYS A 64 6.84 -13.35 6.16
N SER A 65 6.10 -13.41 5.06
CA SER A 65 5.14 -12.38 4.67
C SER A 65 4.10 -12.94 3.74
N THR A 66 2.87 -12.43 3.83
CA THR A 66 1.82 -12.69 2.84
C THR A 66 1.82 -11.63 1.73
N ILE A 67 1.74 -12.08 0.47
CA ILE A 67 1.75 -11.19 -0.71
C ILE A 67 0.31 -10.97 -1.20
N ASN A 68 -0.40 -12.07 -1.49
CA ASN A 68 -1.77 -12.05 -1.98
C ASN A 68 -2.71 -12.40 -0.80
N GLY A 69 -3.71 -11.56 -0.57
CA GLY A 69 -4.71 -11.77 0.50
C GLY A 69 -5.31 -10.48 1.04
N TYR A 70 -6.24 -10.63 1.98
CA TYR A 70 -7.02 -9.53 2.56
C TYR A 70 -6.20 -8.54 3.41
N GLU A 71 -5.03 -8.96 3.89
CA GLU A 71 -4.06 -8.11 4.61
C GLU A 71 -2.80 -7.83 3.78
N GLY A 72 -2.85 -8.11 2.46
CA GLY A 72 -1.73 -8.07 1.53
C GLY A 72 -1.00 -6.72 1.49
N THR A 73 0.01 -6.60 2.36
CA THR A 73 1.00 -5.51 2.42
C THR A 73 2.33 -5.92 1.78
N GLY A 74 2.47 -7.22 1.45
CA GLY A 74 3.73 -7.88 1.13
C GLY A 74 4.42 -7.44 -0.15
N ARG A 75 3.71 -6.93 -1.16
CA ARG A 75 4.35 -6.62 -2.45
C ARG A 75 5.11 -5.30 -2.45
N ALA A 76 4.60 -4.25 -1.80
CA ALA A 76 5.34 -3.00 -1.62
C ALA A 76 6.58 -3.20 -0.73
N LEU A 77 6.48 -4.06 0.31
CA LEU A 77 7.64 -4.50 1.08
C LEU A 77 8.60 -5.32 0.21
N SER A 78 8.11 -6.32 -0.52
CA SER A 78 8.91 -7.16 -1.41
C SER A 78 9.73 -6.30 -2.39
N ILE A 79 9.08 -5.40 -3.12
CA ILE A 79 9.74 -4.54 -4.11
C ILE A 79 10.84 -3.67 -3.47
N LYS A 80 10.57 -3.04 -2.32
CA LYS A 80 11.51 -2.10 -1.67
C LYS A 80 12.57 -2.81 -0.82
N LEU A 81 12.17 -3.72 0.06
CA LEU A 81 13.07 -4.42 0.98
C LEU A 81 13.88 -5.49 0.25
N ILE A 82 13.24 -6.40 -0.48
CA ILE A 82 13.96 -7.44 -1.23
C ILE A 82 14.79 -6.79 -2.34
N GLY A 83 14.27 -5.75 -3.01
CA GLY A 83 15.06 -4.96 -3.96
C GLY A 83 16.34 -4.37 -3.36
N ASN A 84 16.28 -3.81 -2.14
CA ASN A 84 17.46 -3.30 -1.44
C ASN A 84 18.41 -4.43 -1.01
N LEU A 85 17.88 -5.52 -0.44
CA LEU A 85 18.68 -6.67 -0.01
C LEU A 85 19.36 -7.37 -1.20
N ARG A 86 18.70 -7.46 -2.36
CA ARG A 86 19.30 -7.96 -3.61
C ARG A 86 20.46 -7.09 -4.07
N LYS A 87 20.33 -5.76 -4.00
CA LYS A 87 21.41 -4.82 -4.34
C LYS A 87 22.59 -4.98 -3.38
N GLU A 88 22.34 -5.07 -2.08
CA GLU A 88 23.38 -5.30 -1.07
C GLU A 88 24.11 -6.63 -1.33
N ALA A 89 23.38 -7.72 -1.59
CA ALA A 89 23.95 -9.02 -1.92
C ALA A 89 24.77 -9.02 -3.22
N ALA A 90 24.29 -8.34 -4.27
CA ALA A 90 24.98 -8.23 -5.56
C ALA A 90 26.29 -7.41 -5.47
N THR A 91 26.29 -6.35 -4.66
CA THR A 91 27.47 -5.50 -4.44
C THR A 91 28.58 -6.29 -3.72
N SER A 92 28.21 -7.18 -2.79
CA SER A 92 29.16 -8.08 -2.13
C SER A 92 29.77 -9.13 -3.07
N GLN A 93 29.06 -9.57 -4.10
CA GLN A 93 29.57 -10.55 -5.07
C GLN A 93 30.56 -9.92 -6.07
N GLN A 94 30.43 -8.63 -6.40
CA GLN A 94 31.38 -7.92 -7.26
C GLN A 94 32.70 -7.58 -6.54
N ALA A 95 32.66 -7.22 -5.26
CA ALA A 95 33.87 -6.93 -4.47
C ALA A 95 34.81 -8.14 -4.29
N ASN A 96 34.28 -9.37 -4.35
CA ASN A 96 35.08 -10.60 -4.32
C ASN A 96 35.91 -10.85 -5.60
N LYS A 97 35.66 -10.13 -6.71
CA LYS A 97 36.49 -10.20 -7.92
C LYS A 97 37.69 -9.24 -7.89
N ASP A 98 37.61 -8.14 -7.15
CA ASP A 98 38.66 -7.10 -7.09
C ASP A 98 39.57 -7.19 -5.84
N GLY A 99 39.49 -8.28 -5.06
CA GLY A 99 40.45 -8.61 -4.00
C GLY A 99 40.51 -7.63 -2.82
N LYS A 100 39.56 -6.69 -2.70
CA LYS A 100 39.42 -5.81 -1.53
C LYS A 100 38.34 -6.38 -0.60
N LEU A 101 38.75 -6.88 0.56
CA LEU A 101 37.85 -7.32 1.62
C LEU A 101 36.88 -6.20 2.00
N ALA A 102 35.63 -6.33 1.57
CA ALA A 102 34.55 -5.50 2.10
C ALA A 102 34.34 -5.87 3.57
N THR A 103 34.48 -4.88 4.46
CA THR A 103 34.30 -5.00 5.92
C THR A 103 32.83 -5.11 6.36
N GLY A 104 31.91 -5.38 5.43
CA GLY A 104 30.50 -5.66 5.70
C GLY A 104 30.16 -7.09 5.28
N GLY A 105 29.77 -7.93 6.22
CA GLY A 105 29.46 -9.35 5.97
C GLY A 105 28.48 -9.52 4.81
N SER A 106 28.88 -10.32 3.81
CA SER A 106 28.02 -10.65 2.67
C SER A 106 26.81 -11.45 3.15
N ARG A 107 25.62 -10.85 3.08
CA ARG A 107 24.36 -11.53 3.41
C ARG A 107 23.87 -12.31 2.19
N LEU A 108 23.73 -13.62 2.34
CA LEU A 108 23.08 -14.47 1.34
C LEU A 108 21.57 -14.34 1.46
N LEU A 109 20.93 -13.79 0.44
CA LEU A 109 19.48 -13.75 0.33
C LEU A 109 18.99 -14.98 -0.46
N ARG A 110 18.08 -15.76 0.13
CA ARG A 110 17.37 -16.85 -0.55
C ARG A 110 15.87 -16.64 -0.41
N GLU A 111 15.19 -16.60 -1.55
CA GLU A 111 13.75 -16.43 -1.61
C GLU A 111 13.09 -17.79 -1.83
N VAL A 112 12.00 -18.05 -1.10
CA VAL A 112 11.17 -19.25 -1.23
C VAL A 112 9.73 -18.79 -1.24
N ALA A 113 8.97 -19.17 -2.28
CA ALA A 113 7.55 -18.88 -2.38
C ALA A 113 6.75 -20.15 -2.10
N LEU A 114 5.75 -20.04 -1.22
CA LEU A 114 4.78 -21.10 -0.97
C LEU A 114 3.50 -20.76 -1.74
N GLN A 115 3.11 -21.61 -2.68
CA GLN A 115 1.92 -21.41 -3.53
C GLN A 115 0.86 -22.50 -3.35
N GLU A 116 1.25 -23.67 -2.85
CA GLU A 116 0.33 -24.80 -2.69
C GLU A 116 -0.57 -24.60 -1.45
N PRO A 117 -1.90 -24.48 -1.63
CA PRO A 117 -2.82 -24.34 -0.52
C PRO A 117 -2.96 -25.64 0.27
N VAL A 118 -3.04 -25.52 1.60
CA VAL A 118 -3.21 -26.69 2.50
C VAL A 118 -4.69 -26.94 2.83
N ARG A 119 -5.54 -25.90 2.77
CA ARG A 119 -6.95 -25.98 3.17
C ARG A 119 -7.89 -26.42 2.06
N TYR A 120 -7.53 -26.17 0.81
CA TYR A 120 -8.34 -26.43 -0.37
C TYR A 120 -7.43 -26.92 -1.51
N ALA A 121 -8.02 -27.42 -2.59
CA ALA A 121 -7.28 -27.95 -3.72
C ALA A 121 -6.65 -26.82 -4.56
N PRO A 122 -5.49 -27.06 -5.19
CA PRO A 122 -4.91 -26.10 -6.14
C PRO A 122 -5.89 -25.87 -7.31
N GLY A 123 -6.13 -24.60 -7.65
CA GLY A 123 -7.04 -24.22 -8.74
C GLY A 123 -8.53 -24.20 -8.38
N ASP A 124 -8.87 -24.00 -7.11
CA ASP A 124 -10.26 -23.81 -6.67
C ASP A 124 -10.92 -22.64 -7.44
N ARG A 125 -12.10 -22.90 -8.01
CA ARG A 125 -12.85 -21.94 -8.82
C ARG A 125 -13.43 -20.82 -7.97
N ILE A 126 -13.81 -21.11 -6.72
CA ILE A 126 -14.37 -20.11 -5.80
C ILE A 126 -13.27 -19.15 -5.37
N GLU A 127 -12.08 -19.67 -5.05
CA GLU A 127 -10.91 -18.86 -4.73
C GLU A 127 -10.52 -17.96 -5.91
N LYS A 128 -10.47 -18.50 -7.12
CA LYS A 128 -10.19 -17.71 -8.32
C LYS A 128 -11.22 -16.59 -8.52
N TRP A 129 -12.51 -16.92 -8.43
CA TRP A 129 -13.58 -15.94 -8.54
C TRP A 129 -13.48 -14.84 -7.47
N LEU A 130 -13.17 -15.20 -6.22
CA LEU A 130 -13.01 -14.25 -5.13
C LEU A 130 -11.82 -13.32 -5.34
N ASN A 131 -10.68 -13.86 -5.79
CA ASN A 131 -9.48 -13.09 -6.10
C ASN A 131 -9.71 -12.15 -7.30
N ASP A 132 -10.44 -12.61 -8.31
CA ASP A 132 -10.84 -11.78 -9.46
C ASP A 132 -11.79 -10.65 -9.05
N LEU A 133 -12.79 -10.94 -8.21
CA LEU A 133 -13.78 -9.96 -7.72
C LEU A 133 -13.14 -8.89 -6.83
N LEU A 134 -12.33 -9.30 -5.86
CA LEU A 134 -11.66 -8.40 -4.91
C LEU A 134 -10.35 -7.82 -5.45
N CYS A 135 -9.96 -8.17 -6.68
CA CYS A 135 -8.73 -7.73 -7.32
C CYS A 135 -7.48 -8.00 -6.46
N LEU A 136 -7.43 -9.12 -5.74
CA LEU A 136 -6.32 -9.44 -4.84
C LEU A 136 -5.03 -9.77 -5.60
N ASP A 137 -5.16 -10.27 -6.83
CA ASP A 137 -4.06 -10.55 -7.75
C ASP A 137 -3.69 -9.32 -8.62
N ALA A 138 -4.22 -8.13 -8.31
CA ALA A 138 -4.03 -6.93 -9.13
C ALA A 138 -2.56 -6.57 -9.35
N ALA A 139 -1.65 -6.96 -8.46
CA ALA A 139 -0.24 -6.62 -8.59
C ALA A 139 0.45 -7.24 -9.83
N ASP A 140 -0.13 -8.28 -10.43
CA ASP A 140 0.35 -8.84 -11.71
C ASP A 140 -0.20 -8.10 -12.94
N ALA A 141 -1.24 -7.28 -12.76
CA ALA A 141 -1.79 -6.44 -13.82
C ALA A 141 -0.94 -5.20 -14.11
N LEU A 142 0.06 -4.90 -13.26
CA LEU A 142 1.00 -3.81 -13.48
C LEU A 142 2.02 -4.22 -14.56
N SER A 143 1.78 -3.78 -15.79
CA SER A 143 2.74 -4.01 -16.87
C SER A 143 3.95 -3.08 -16.68
N PRO A 144 5.19 -3.59 -16.76
CA PRO A 144 6.36 -2.73 -16.73
C PRO A 144 6.28 -1.73 -17.89
N LEU A 145 6.59 -0.47 -17.61
CA LEU A 145 6.55 0.59 -18.61
C LEU A 145 7.73 0.39 -19.57
N ILE A 146 7.45 -0.19 -20.74
CA ILE A 146 8.46 -0.46 -21.77
C ILE A 146 8.31 0.60 -22.87
N GLY A 147 9.21 1.58 -22.91
CA GLY A 147 9.25 2.58 -23.97
C GLY A 147 9.65 3.97 -23.50
N THR A 148 9.66 4.92 -24.44
CA THR A 148 9.81 6.35 -24.14
C THR A 148 8.49 6.89 -23.60
N LEU A 149 8.46 7.17 -22.30
CA LEU A 149 7.30 7.79 -21.67
C LEU A 149 7.17 9.27 -22.08
N PRO A 150 5.93 9.76 -22.27
CA PRO A 150 5.68 11.15 -22.57
C PRO A 150 6.09 12.04 -21.39
N PRO A 151 6.50 13.30 -21.62
CA PRO A 151 6.77 14.22 -20.53
C PRO A 151 5.48 14.44 -19.69
N PRO A 152 5.59 14.70 -18.37
CA PRO A 152 4.43 14.94 -17.52
C PRO A 152 3.50 16.05 -18.02
N SER A 153 4.04 17.05 -18.73
CA SER A 153 3.26 18.14 -19.32
C SER A 153 2.26 17.69 -20.38
N ALA A 154 2.56 16.60 -21.10
CA ALA A 154 1.67 16.04 -22.13
C ALA A 154 0.60 15.11 -21.53
N CYS A 155 0.72 14.74 -20.25
CA CYS A 155 -0.26 13.87 -19.61
C CYS A 155 -1.46 14.69 -19.11
N GLU A 156 -2.64 14.08 -19.28
CA GLU A 156 -3.93 14.66 -18.90
C GLU A 156 -4.60 13.82 -17.82
N LEU A 157 -5.46 14.49 -17.05
CA LEU A 157 -6.20 13.90 -15.95
C LEU A 157 -7.64 13.68 -16.37
N TYR A 158 -8.15 12.46 -16.17
CA TYR A 158 -9.52 12.09 -16.49
C TYR A 158 -10.27 11.70 -15.23
N GLU A 159 -11.51 12.17 -15.10
CA GLU A 159 -12.45 11.66 -14.08
C GLU A 159 -13.02 10.31 -14.55
N VAL A 160 -12.93 9.30 -13.69
CA VAL A 160 -13.45 7.96 -13.98
C VAL A 160 -14.89 7.85 -13.48
N SER A 161 -15.81 7.55 -14.39
CA SER A 161 -17.18 7.22 -14.00
C SER A 161 -17.24 5.88 -13.28
N ARG A 162 -17.62 5.92 -12.00
CA ARG A 162 -17.72 4.73 -11.13
C ARG A 162 -18.71 3.70 -11.67
N ASP A 163 -19.84 4.16 -12.20
CA ASP A 163 -20.87 3.27 -12.75
C ASP A 163 -20.34 2.46 -13.94
N THR A 164 -19.51 3.08 -14.77
CA THR A 164 -18.85 2.37 -15.90
C THR A 164 -17.74 1.46 -15.43
N LEU A 165 -16.98 1.87 -14.40
CA LEU A 165 -15.87 1.11 -13.84
C LEU A 165 -16.35 -0.19 -13.18
N PHE A 166 -17.45 -0.14 -12.44
CA PHE A 166 -18.03 -1.28 -11.72
C PHE A 166 -19.14 -2.01 -12.50
N SER A 167 -19.24 -1.80 -13.82
CA SER A 167 -20.24 -2.42 -14.70
C SER A 167 -20.00 -3.92 -15.01
N ALA A 168 -18.92 -4.52 -14.49
CA ALA A 168 -18.46 -5.88 -14.80
C ALA A 168 -18.19 -6.14 -16.30
N HIS A 169 -17.93 -5.08 -17.08
CA HIS A 169 -17.46 -5.21 -18.45
C HIS A 169 -15.97 -5.59 -18.49
N ALA A 170 -15.56 -6.47 -19.41
CA ALA A 170 -14.19 -7.00 -19.45
C ALA A 170 -13.10 -5.92 -19.50
N ALA A 171 -13.32 -4.84 -20.26
CA ALA A 171 -12.38 -3.72 -20.32
C ALA A 171 -12.36 -2.91 -19.01
N GLY A 172 -13.52 -2.77 -18.35
CA GLY A 172 -13.65 -2.09 -17.06
C GLY A 172 -12.98 -2.87 -15.94
N GLU A 173 -13.12 -4.20 -15.91
CA GLU A 173 -12.42 -5.07 -14.97
C GLU A 173 -10.90 -5.01 -15.14
N LEU A 174 -10.40 -5.02 -16.39
CA LEU A 174 -8.96 -4.88 -16.64
C LEU A 174 -8.45 -3.50 -16.19
N PHE A 175 -9.21 -2.44 -16.45
CA PHE A 175 -8.87 -1.10 -16.01
C PHE A 175 -8.90 -0.97 -14.47
N LEU A 176 -9.90 -1.54 -13.81
CA LEU A 176 -10.00 -1.62 -12.35
C LEU A 176 -8.83 -2.39 -11.75
N LYS A 177 -8.46 -3.54 -12.34
CA LYS A 177 -7.28 -4.31 -11.92
C LYS A 177 -6.00 -3.48 -12.03
N ARG A 178 -5.79 -2.75 -13.13
CA ARG A 178 -4.62 -1.84 -13.29
C ARG A 178 -4.62 -0.73 -12.23
N MET A 179 -5.77 -0.12 -11.97
CA MET A 179 -5.93 0.91 -10.95
C MET A 179 -5.65 0.38 -9.54
N MET A 180 -6.19 -0.80 -9.20
CA MET A 180 -5.94 -1.44 -7.91
C MET A 180 -4.48 -1.88 -7.77
N ALA A 181 -3.83 -2.32 -8.86
CA ALA A 181 -2.42 -2.64 -8.89
C ALA A 181 -1.56 -1.45 -8.43
N LEU A 182 -1.91 -0.25 -8.90
CA LEU A 182 -1.23 0.99 -8.51
C LEU A 182 -1.44 1.30 -7.03
N TYR A 183 -2.65 1.19 -6.50
CA TYR A 183 -2.91 1.37 -5.06
C TYR A 183 -2.12 0.36 -4.22
N VAL A 184 -2.12 -0.91 -4.61
CA VAL A 184 -1.37 -1.97 -3.90
C VAL A 184 0.13 -1.72 -3.93
N SER A 185 0.66 -1.20 -5.04
CA SER A 185 2.09 -0.91 -5.17
C SER A 185 2.55 0.33 -4.37
N SER A 186 1.69 1.35 -4.26
CA SER A 186 2.04 2.64 -3.65
C SER A 186 1.82 2.68 -2.15
N HIS A 187 0.78 2.01 -1.65
CA HIS A 187 0.38 2.07 -0.24
C HIS A 187 0.91 0.91 0.58
N TYR A 188 1.33 1.23 1.80
CA TYR A 188 1.91 0.27 2.75
C TYR A 188 0.88 -0.75 3.26
N ARG A 189 -0.38 -0.34 3.40
CA ARG A 189 -1.48 -1.20 3.84
C ARG A 189 -2.72 -0.89 3.04
N ASN A 190 -3.29 -1.94 2.46
CA ASN A 190 -4.58 -1.90 1.77
C ASN A 190 -5.51 -2.91 2.42
N THR A 191 -6.80 -2.62 2.38
CA THR A 191 -7.83 -3.56 2.80
C THR A 191 -8.85 -3.73 1.69
N PRO A 192 -9.43 -4.92 1.48
CA PRO A 192 -10.46 -5.12 0.45
C PRO A 192 -11.66 -4.19 0.60
N ASN A 193 -11.95 -3.73 1.83
CA ASN A 193 -12.99 -2.76 2.14
C ASN A 193 -12.77 -1.41 1.43
N ASP A 194 -11.55 -1.10 1.01
CA ASP A 194 -11.24 0.11 0.24
C ASP A 194 -11.99 0.11 -1.10
N LEU A 195 -12.12 -1.06 -1.74
CA LEU A 195 -12.85 -1.22 -3.01
C LEU A 195 -14.35 -0.95 -2.80
N GLN A 196 -14.90 -1.47 -1.70
CA GLN A 196 -16.29 -1.24 -1.31
C GLN A 196 -16.54 0.25 -1.02
N LEU A 197 -15.61 0.91 -0.30
CA LEU A 197 -15.72 2.34 -0.03
C LEU A 197 -15.72 3.16 -1.32
N MET A 198 -14.86 2.80 -2.28
CA MET A 198 -14.79 3.45 -3.58
C MET A 198 -16.06 3.27 -4.42
N SER A 199 -16.72 2.11 -4.34
CA SER A 199 -17.97 1.85 -5.06
C SER A 199 -19.18 2.51 -4.41
N ASP A 200 -19.28 2.47 -3.07
CA ASP A 200 -20.50 2.83 -2.34
C ASP A 200 -20.59 4.33 -2.02
N ALA A 201 -19.50 4.93 -1.56
CA ALA A 201 -19.55 6.28 -1.00
C ALA A 201 -19.65 7.35 -2.11
N PRO A 202 -20.77 8.09 -2.22
CA PRO A 202 -21.02 9.01 -3.34
C PRO A 202 -20.08 10.23 -3.37
N ALA A 203 -19.54 10.59 -2.21
CA ALA A 203 -18.57 11.67 -2.07
C ALA A 203 -17.19 11.34 -2.65
N HIS A 204 -16.90 10.07 -2.93
CA HIS A 204 -15.62 9.67 -3.51
C HIS A 204 -15.61 9.85 -5.02
N ARG A 205 -14.59 10.56 -5.52
CA ARG A 205 -14.28 10.72 -6.94
C ARG A 205 -12.90 10.14 -7.25
N LEU A 206 -12.78 9.59 -8.44
CA LEU A 206 -11.58 8.88 -8.89
C LEU A 206 -11.04 9.59 -10.12
N PHE A 207 -9.78 9.96 -10.06
CA PHE A 207 -9.06 10.59 -11.14
C PHE A 207 -7.87 9.74 -11.55
N VAL A 208 -7.62 9.66 -12.85
CA VAL A 208 -6.50 8.91 -13.43
C VAL A 208 -5.70 9.83 -14.34
N LEU A 209 -4.38 9.77 -14.21
CA LEU A 209 -3.45 10.42 -15.13
C LEU A 209 -3.06 9.42 -16.21
N LEU A 210 -3.37 9.74 -17.46
CA LEU A 210 -3.06 8.90 -18.61
C LEU A 210 -1.99 9.57 -19.48
N ALA A 211 -1.19 8.72 -20.15
CA ALA A 211 -0.40 9.16 -21.29
C ALA A 211 -1.33 9.63 -22.43
N PRO A 212 -0.85 10.47 -23.36
CA PRO A 212 -1.60 10.84 -24.56
C PRO A 212 -2.13 9.58 -25.26
N VAL A 213 -3.44 9.51 -25.42
CA VAL A 213 -4.11 8.36 -26.02
C VAL A 213 -4.21 8.61 -27.52
N ASP A 214 -3.76 7.66 -28.33
CA ASP A 214 -4.04 7.69 -29.76
C ASP A 214 -5.48 7.21 -29.98
N GLU A 215 -6.36 8.11 -30.43
CA GLU A 215 -7.78 7.83 -30.68
C GLU A 215 -8.00 6.69 -31.70
N THR A 216 -6.99 6.39 -32.52
CA THR A 216 -7.07 5.32 -33.52
C THR A 216 -6.76 3.93 -32.97
N SER A 217 -6.18 3.84 -31.77
CA SER A 217 -5.79 2.57 -31.16
C SER A 217 -6.89 2.03 -30.23
N SER A 218 -7.30 0.78 -30.44
CA SER A 218 -8.24 0.07 -29.55
C SER A 218 -7.58 -0.46 -28.27
N THR A 219 -6.38 0.00 -27.92
CA THR A 219 -5.65 -0.45 -26.73
C THR A 219 -6.06 0.36 -25.50
N LEU A 220 -6.33 -0.32 -24.39
CA LEU A 220 -6.57 0.34 -23.10
C LEU A 220 -5.35 1.17 -22.68
N PRO A 221 -5.52 2.47 -22.38
CA PRO A 221 -4.42 3.33 -22.00
C PRO A 221 -3.75 2.86 -20.71
N GLU A 222 -2.47 3.17 -20.59
CA GLU A 222 -1.71 2.91 -19.37
C GLU A 222 -2.02 3.96 -18.32
N VAL A 223 -2.30 3.50 -17.11
CA VAL A 223 -2.59 4.36 -15.97
C VAL A 223 -1.27 4.71 -15.28
N LEU A 224 -0.87 5.98 -15.30
CA LEU A 224 0.41 6.44 -14.76
C LEU A 224 0.30 6.85 -13.29
N CYS A 225 -0.81 7.48 -12.94
CA CYS A 225 -1.13 7.92 -11.59
C CYS A 225 -2.63 7.77 -11.35
N VAL A 226 -3.01 7.46 -10.12
CA VAL A 226 -4.39 7.38 -9.67
C VAL A 226 -4.54 8.26 -8.44
N VAL A 227 -5.56 9.11 -8.42
CA VAL A 227 -5.89 9.96 -7.29
C VAL A 227 -7.33 9.71 -6.87
N GLN A 228 -7.51 9.37 -5.60
CA GLN A 228 -8.82 9.26 -4.96
C GLN A 228 -9.05 10.52 -4.13
N VAL A 229 -10.18 11.18 -4.36
CA VAL A 229 -10.60 12.34 -3.56
C VAL A 229 -11.94 12.07 -2.90
N ALA A 230 -12.18 12.70 -1.77
CA ALA A 230 -13.46 12.72 -1.08
C ALA A 230 -13.92 14.17 -0.97
N LEU A 231 -15.14 14.44 -1.41
CA LEU A 231 -15.83 15.71 -1.18
C LEU A 231 -16.30 15.73 0.28
N GLU A 232 -15.86 16.70 1.05
CA GLU A 232 -16.19 16.82 2.48
C GLU A 232 -16.84 18.17 2.80
N GLY A 233 -17.70 18.17 3.82
CA GLY A 233 -18.32 19.38 4.36
C GLY A 233 -19.76 19.62 3.91
N ALA A 234 -20.15 20.90 3.76
CA ALA A 234 -21.56 21.33 3.63
C ALA A 234 -22.47 20.83 4.77
N ILE A 235 -21.92 20.67 5.97
CA ILE A 235 -22.68 20.23 7.14
C ILE A 235 -23.42 21.43 7.73
N SER A 236 -24.73 21.28 7.94
CA SER A 236 -25.52 22.35 8.56
C SER A 236 -25.02 22.66 9.97
N GLN A 237 -24.88 23.94 10.33
CA GLN A 237 -24.42 24.35 11.66
C GLN A 237 -25.27 23.75 12.79
N LYS A 238 -26.58 23.61 12.59
CA LYS A 238 -27.46 22.97 13.57
C LYS A 238 -27.05 21.52 13.86
N SER A 239 -26.73 20.76 12.81
CA SER A 239 -26.27 19.37 12.94
C SER A 239 -24.87 19.31 13.53
N ALA A 240 -23.95 20.19 13.10
CA ALA A 240 -22.60 20.29 13.65
C ALA A 240 -22.63 20.57 15.15
N HIS A 241 -23.37 21.59 15.59
CA HIS A 241 -23.51 21.96 17.00
C HIS A 241 -24.14 20.82 17.83
N ALA A 242 -25.22 20.20 17.34
CA ALA A 242 -25.85 19.07 18.05
C ALA A 242 -24.89 17.88 18.24
N THR A 243 -24.08 17.60 17.22
CA THR A 243 -23.13 16.48 17.21
C THR A 243 -21.92 16.75 18.10
N LEU A 244 -21.36 17.96 18.04
CA LEU A 244 -20.26 18.42 18.90
C LEU A 244 -20.69 18.47 20.37
N ALA A 245 -21.88 19.00 20.66
CA ALA A 245 -22.44 19.02 22.01
C ALA A 245 -22.67 17.61 22.58
N ALA A 246 -22.98 16.63 21.71
CA ALA A 246 -23.09 15.23 22.08
C ALA A 246 -21.73 14.51 22.20
N GLY A 247 -20.61 15.15 21.83
CA GLY A 247 -19.28 14.53 21.81
C GLY A 247 -19.16 13.39 20.79
N LEU A 248 -20.03 13.37 19.78
CA LEU A 248 -20.02 12.35 18.73
C LEU A 248 -19.16 12.83 17.56
N SER A 249 -18.48 11.90 16.90
CA SER A 249 -17.80 12.14 15.62
C SER A 249 -18.34 11.11 14.62
N PRO A 250 -19.32 11.47 13.79
CA PRO A 250 -19.93 10.55 12.83
C PRO A 250 -18.89 10.11 11.79
N GLN A 251 -19.17 8.99 11.13
CA GLN A 251 -18.31 8.49 10.06
C GLN A 251 -18.45 9.37 8.82
N GLY A 252 -17.32 9.73 8.20
CA GLY A 252 -17.26 10.69 7.09
C GLY A 252 -16.73 12.05 7.54
N ASP A 253 -16.47 12.95 6.59
CA ASP A 253 -16.09 14.35 6.84
C ASP A 253 -14.98 14.53 7.88
N LEU A 254 -13.89 13.78 7.73
CA LEU A 254 -12.84 13.68 8.75
C LEU A 254 -12.21 15.06 9.07
N ILE A 255 -11.92 15.87 8.05
CA ILE A 255 -11.31 17.19 8.25
C ILE A 255 -12.29 18.12 8.98
N PRO A 256 -13.54 18.31 8.51
CA PRO A 256 -14.55 19.08 9.22
C PRO A 256 -14.67 18.76 10.71
N TRP A 257 -14.82 17.47 11.06
CA TRP A 257 -14.99 17.07 12.46
C TRP A 257 -13.72 17.24 13.29
N THR A 258 -12.55 16.95 12.72
CA THR A 258 -11.28 17.13 13.42
C THR A 258 -11.04 18.61 13.71
N MET A 259 -11.28 19.49 12.74
CA MET A 259 -11.11 20.94 12.92
C MET A 259 -12.10 21.49 13.95
N ALA A 260 -13.38 21.12 13.83
CA ALA A 260 -14.39 21.56 14.77
C ALA A 260 -14.15 21.06 16.20
N SER A 261 -13.68 19.82 16.37
CA SER A 261 -13.39 19.26 17.70
C SER A 261 -12.12 19.84 18.34
N GLN A 262 -11.06 20.09 17.57
CA GLN A 262 -9.79 20.55 18.11
C GLN A 262 -9.74 22.06 18.32
N PHE A 263 -10.34 22.84 17.40
CA PHE A 263 -10.34 24.30 17.45
C PHE A 263 -11.66 24.89 18.00
N GLN A 264 -12.65 24.04 18.29
CA GLN A 264 -13.99 24.46 18.73
C GLN A 264 -14.65 25.45 17.76
N ASP A 265 -14.33 25.32 16.46
CA ASP A 265 -14.90 26.13 15.40
C ASP A 265 -16.14 25.43 14.80
N GLU A 266 -17.32 25.87 15.22
CA GLU A 266 -18.60 25.38 14.73
C GLU A 266 -18.91 25.84 13.30
N GLY A 267 -18.22 26.87 12.80
CA GLY A 267 -18.34 27.38 11.45
C GLY A 267 -17.66 26.48 10.43
N PHE A 268 -16.55 25.85 10.81
CA PHE A 268 -15.70 25.10 9.87
C PHE A 268 -16.44 23.98 9.11
N PRO A 269 -17.29 23.14 9.75
CA PRO A 269 -18.03 22.09 9.03
C PRO A 269 -18.99 22.59 7.95
N SER A 270 -19.34 23.88 7.96
CA SER A 270 -20.20 24.49 6.93
C SER A 270 -19.47 24.71 5.62
N PHE A 271 -18.13 24.81 5.63
CA PHE A 271 -17.36 24.92 4.40
C PHE A 271 -17.42 23.63 3.60
N THR A 272 -17.22 23.75 2.29
CA THR A 272 -17.04 22.61 1.39
C THR A 272 -15.58 22.51 1.02
N GLY A 273 -15.08 21.29 0.91
CA GLY A 273 -13.69 21.05 0.55
C GLY A 273 -13.53 19.70 -0.14
N VAL A 274 -12.33 19.51 -0.69
CA VAL A 274 -11.93 18.26 -1.31
C VAL A 274 -10.72 17.73 -0.55
N ARG A 275 -10.83 16.53 -0.02
CA ARG A 275 -9.71 15.82 0.62
C ARG A 275 -9.13 14.82 -0.35
N ILE A 276 -7.82 14.90 -0.58
CA ILE A 276 -7.09 13.81 -1.23
C ILE A 276 -7.00 12.65 -0.23
N VAL A 277 -7.67 11.54 -0.55
CA VAL A 277 -7.67 10.34 0.28
C VAL A 277 -6.41 9.51 -0.01
N ARG A 278 -6.11 9.31 -1.30
CA ARG A 278 -4.96 8.53 -1.78
C ARG A 278 -4.41 9.07 -3.08
N ILE A 279 -3.09 8.97 -3.23
CA ILE A 279 -2.38 9.17 -4.49
C ILE A 279 -1.44 7.99 -4.71
N ALA A 280 -1.53 7.36 -5.87
CA ALA A 280 -0.72 6.22 -6.25
C ALA A 280 -0.08 6.48 -7.61
N VAL A 281 1.26 6.46 -7.66
CA VAL A 281 2.05 6.66 -8.88
C VAL A 281 2.70 5.33 -9.24
N HIS A 282 2.84 5.06 -10.54
CA HIS A 282 3.52 3.86 -10.99
C HIS A 282 4.93 3.72 -10.34
N PRO A 283 5.28 2.54 -9.78
CA PRO A 283 6.53 2.34 -9.04
C PRO A 283 7.81 2.53 -9.87
N ASP A 284 7.70 2.48 -11.20
CA ASP A 284 8.81 2.74 -12.14
C ASP A 284 9.00 4.24 -12.47
N LEU A 285 8.07 5.11 -12.04
CA LEU A 285 8.11 6.56 -12.30
C LEU A 285 8.46 7.46 -11.10
N PRO A 286 9.21 7.02 -10.06
CA PRO A 286 9.49 7.88 -8.92
C PRO A 286 10.43 9.02 -9.35
N ARG A 287 10.15 10.22 -8.84
CA ARG A 287 10.93 11.45 -9.09
C ARG A 287 10.88 11.98 -10.54
N GLN A 288 9.93 11.52 -11.36
CA GLN A 288 9.70 12.07 -12.70
C GLN A 288 8.61 13.15 -12.74
N GLY A 289 7.94 13.45 -11.62
CA GLY A 289 7.00 14.58 -11.51
C GLY A 289 5.55 14.29 -11.89
N TYR A 290 5.18 13.05 -12.28
CA TYR A 290 3.78 12.71 -12.61
C TYR A 290 2.80 12.93 -11.45
N GLY A 291 3.21 12.62 -10.21
CA GLY A 291 2.37 12.90 -9.04
C GLY A 291 2.14 14.41 -8.83
N SER A 292 3.17 15.22 -9.03
CA SER A 292 3.07 16.68 -8.96
C SER A 292 2.16 17.24 -10.05
N ARG A 293 2.27 16.71 -11.28
CA ARG A 293 1.37 17.06 -12.39
C ARG A 293 -0.09 16.71 -12.08
N ALA A 294 -0.35 15.50 -11.58
CA ALA A 294 -1.71 15.09 -11.22
C ALA A 294 -2.32 16.02 -10.16
N MET A 295 -1.54 16.37 -9.13
CA MET A 295 -1.99 17.31 -8.09
C MET A 295 -2.24 18.72 -8.63
N GLN A 296 -1.40 19.22 -9.53
CA GLN A 296 -1.59 20.51 -10.16
C GLN A 296 -2.88 20.53 -10.99
N LEU A 297 -3.12 19.50 -11.81
CA LEU A 297 -4.32 19.39 -12.63
C LEU A 297 -5.60 19.29 -11.78
N ILE A 298 -5.58 18.55 -10.66
CA ILE A 298 -6.72 18.49 -9.74
C ILE A 298 -7.01 19.86 -9.13
N HIS A 299 -5.96 20.57 -8.72
CA HIS A 299 -6.10 21.91 -8.16
C HIS A 299 -6.70 22.88 -9.18
N ASP A 300 -6.15 22.91 -10.40
CA ASP A 300 -6.62 23.75 -11.49
C ASP A 300 -8.08 23.40 -11.90
N TYR A 301 -8.47 22.13 -11.79
CA TYR A 301 -9.83 21.66 -12.07
C TYR A 301 -10.83 22.21 -11.05
N TYR A 302 -10.55 22.07 -9.75
CA TYR A 302 -11.43 22.57 -8.70
C TYR A 302 -11.41 24.10 -8.54
N GLU A 303 -10.36 24.79 -9.00
CA GLU A 303 -10.34 26.24 -9.11
C GLU A 303 -11.11 26.78 -10.33
N GLY A 304 -11.54 25.91 -11.25
CA GLY A 304 -12.23 26.31 -12.48
C GLY A 304 -11.31 26.92 -13.54
N LYS A 305 -10.01 26.62 -13.51
CA LYS A 305 -9.04 27.07 -14.53
C LYS A 305 -9.00 26.19 -15.78
N LEU A 306 -9.53 24.97 -15.67
CA LEU A 306 -9.56 23.97 -16.74
C LEU A 306 -10.92 23.87 -17.45
N THR A 307 -11.89 24.74 -17.11
CA THR A 307 -13.17 24.83 -17.81
C THR A 307 -13.05 25.77 -19.01
N ASP A 308 -12.83 25.20 -20.19
CA ASP A 308 -13.35 25.67 -21.48
C ASP A 308 -14.56 24.80 -21.89
#